data_AF-A0A094K4Z1-F1
#
_entry.id   AF-A0A094K4Z1-F1
#
_cell.length_a   1.000
_cell.length_b   1.000
_cell.length_c   1.000
_cell.angle_alpha   90.00
_cell.angle_beta   90.00
_cell.angle_gamma   90.00
#
_symmetry.space_group_name_H-M   'P 1'
#
loop_
_entity.id
_entity.type
_entity.pdbx_description
1 polymer ?
#
loop_
_entity_poly.entity_id
_entity_poly.type
_entity_poly.pdbx_seq_one_letter_code
_entity_poly.pdbx_strand_id
1 'polypeptide(L)'
;PQTVIRAATLPTTDVVVVERPHTPTEHDIFEKVFLNSSPPDFNTLQKANSVLSSTISQGVLNTPTKRYIHKLADETERLNTRNTLQKRETANLRSIIQKRRTQNKGKRAVLKGQFHISTEELRSQVVEAEAATASQRPRITPRPINEVIIEEIDEESEEEPLEDDIDELGL
;
A
#
# COMPACT_ATOMS: atom_id res chain seq x y z
N PRO A 1 -36.05 37.40 -44.82
CA PRO A 1 -36.09 37.33 -43.34
C PRO A 1 -34.95 36.47 -42.78
N GLN A 2 -33.88 37.11 -42.29
CA GLN A 2 -32.76 36.43 -41.62
C GLN A 2 -32.92 36.61 -40.11
N THR A 3 -32.99 35.50 -39.38
CA THR A 3 -33.08 35.49 -37.92
C THR A 3 -31.68 35.28 -37.36
N VAL A 4 -31.11 36.32 -36.75
CA VAL A 4 -29.80 36.26 -36.09
C VAL A 4 -29.98 35.73 -34.67
N ILE A 5 -29.42 34.56 -34.37
CA ILE A 5 -29.41 34.00 -33.01
C ILE A 5 -28.26 34.68 -32.25
N ARG A 6 -28.59 35.52 -31.27
CA ARG A 6 -27.61 36.07 -30.31
C ARG A 6 -27.27 35.00 -29.28
N ALA A 7 -25.98 34.67 -29.16
CA ALA A 7 -25.48 33.85 -28.07
C ALA A 7 -25.60 34.62 -26.74
N ALA A 8 -26.25 34.01 -25.74
CA ALA A 8 -26.27 34.52 -24.38
C ALA A 8 -24.94 34.13 -23.70
N THR A 9 -24.05 35.09 -23.49
CA THR A 9 -22.94 34.94 -22.56
C THR A 9 -23.51 34.91 -21.14
N LEU A 10 -23.38 33.77 -20.48
CA LEU A 10 -23.60 33.65 -19.03
C LEU A 10 -22.54 34.50 -18.31
N PRO A 11 -22.90 35.25 -17.25
CA PRO A 11 -21.90 35.86 -16.40
C PRO A 11 -21.15 34.75 -15.65
N THR A 12 -19.86 34.61 -15.94
CA THR A 12 -18.94 33.88 -15.07
C THR A 12 -18.84 34.67 -13.77
N THR A 13 -19.56 34.22 -12.75
CA THR A 13 -19.34 34.66 -11.38
C THR A 13 -18.00 34.09 -10.95
N ASP A 14 -16.93 34.86 -11.11
CA ASP A 14 -15.69 34.62 -10.37
C ASP A 14 -16.03 34.80 -8.89
N VAL A 15 -16.37 33.68 -8.23
CA VAL A 15 -16.42 33.60 -6.78
C VAL A 15 -14.98 33.70 -6.31
N VAL A 16 -14.49 34.93 -6.18
CA VAL A 16 -13.32 35.21 -5.35
C VAL A 16 -13.69 34.73 -3.95
N VAL A 17 -13.17 33.57 -3.57
CA VAL A 17 -13.24 33.06 -2.20
C VAL A 17 -12.44 34.04 -1.35
N VAL A 18 -13.13 35.07 -0.86
CA VAL A 18 -12.61 35.94 0.19
C VAL A 18 -12.58 35.07 1.44
N GLU A 19 -11.41 34.47 1.72
CA GLU A 19 -11.18 33.79 2.99
C GLU A 19 -11.39 34.81 4.12
N ARG A 20 -12.52 34.66 4.83
CA ARG A 20 -12.71 35.34 6.11
C ARG A 20 -11.60 34.87 7.05
N PRO A 21 -11.05 35.74 7.91
CA PRO A 21 -10.14 35.32 8.96
C PRO A 21 -10.86 34.29 9.84
N HIS A 22 -10.46 33.02 9.73
CA HIS A 22 -10.98 31.92 10.52
C HIS A 22 -10.07 31.71 11.72
N THR A 23 -10.63 31.75 12.93
CA THR A 23 -9.92 31.33 14.13
C THR A 23 -9.84 29.81 14.11
N PRO A 24 -8.63 29.21 14.14
CA PRO A 24 -8.52 27.77 13.99
C PRO A 24 -9.25 27.02 15.11
N THR A 25 -10.15 26.12 14.74
CA THR A 25 -10.93 25.30 15.69
C THR A 25 -10.45 23.85 15.64
N GLU A 26 -10.68 23.06 16.69
CA GLU A 26 -10.33 21.62 16.72
C GLU A 26 -10.95 20.83 15.54
N HIS A 27 -12.09 21.29 15.04
CA HIS A 27 -12.84 20.67 13.95
C HIS A 27 -12.20 20.93 12.56
N ASP A 28 -11.29 21.90 12.45
CA ASP A 28 -10.55 22.17 11.21
C ASP A 28 -9.65 21.01 10.80
N ILE A 29 -9.42 20.06 11.72
CA ILE A 29 -8.69 18.85 11.41
C ILE A 29 -9.39 18.01 10.34
N PHE A 30 -10.72 18.02 10.28
CA PHE A 30 -11.48 17.21 9.31
C PHE A 30 -11.17 17.60 7.86
N GLU A 31 -10.99 18.90 7.61
CA GLU A 31 -10.59 19.40 6.30
C GLU A 31 -9.18 18.95 5.95
N LYS A 32 -8.28 18.78 6.93
CA LYS A 32 -6.87 18.50 6.69
C LYS A 32 -6.54 17.03 6.43
N VAL A 33 -7.38 16.08 6.85
CA VAL A 33 -7.08 14.64 6.80
C VAL A 33 -6.84 14.15 5.38
N PHE A 34 -7.62 14.61 4.40
CA PHE A 34 -7.62 14.04 3.04
C PHE A 34 -7.06 14.96 1.95
N LEU A 35 -6.63 16.19 2.29
CA LEU A 35 -6.17 17.18 1.30
C LEU A 35 -4.78 16.89 0.71
N ASN A 36 -3.85 16.42 1.54
CA ASN A 36 -2.42 16.52 1.22
C ASN A 36 -1.74 15.19 0.84
N SER A 37 -2.35 14.04 1.12
CA SER A 37 -1.74 12.75 0.80
C SER A 37 -2.75 11.61 0.69
N SER A 38 -2.46 10.65 -0.19
CA SER A 38 -3.15 9.36 -0.26
C SER A 38 -2.14 8.23 -0.09
N PRO A 39 -2.11 7.52 1.05
CA PRO A 39 -3.10 7.54 2.14
C PRO A 39 -2.98 8.80 3.02
N PRO A 40 -4.03 9.14 3.78
CA PRO A 40 -3.96 10.17 4.80
C PRO A 40 -2.86 9.82 5.83
N ASP A 41 -2.15 10.83 6.32
CA ASP A 41 -1.16 10.64 7.38
C ASP A 41 -1.80 9.99 8.62
N PHE A 42 -1.11 8.99 9.20
CA PHE A 42 -1.64 8.20 10.31
C PHE A 42 -1.98 9.08 11.53
N ASN A 43 -1.07 9.98 11.91
CA ASN A 43 -1.27 10.83 13.08
C ASN A 43 -2.44 11.80 12.86
N THR A 44 -2.56 12.32 11.65
CA THR A 44 -3.63 13.23 11.27
C THR A 44 -4.99 12.52 11.27
N LEU A 45 -5.07 11.32 10.72
CA LEU A 45 -6.27 10.49 10.72
C LEU A 45 -6.70 10.11 12.14
N GLN A 46 -5.76 9.63 12.97
CA GLN A 46 -6.05 9.23 14.35
C GLN A 46 -6.57 10.40 15.20
N LYS A 47 -5.94 11.58 15.06
CA LYS A 47 -6.40 12.79 15.76
C LYS A 47 -7.80 13.19 15.31
N ALA A 48 -8.09 13.14 14.02
CA ALA A 48 -9.42 13.45 13.51
C ALA A 48 -10.46 12.47 14.03
N ASN A 49 -10.18 11.17 14.01
CA ASN A 49 -11.08 10.15 14.55
C ASN A 49 -11.30 10.28 16.06
N SER A 50 -10.29 10.74 16.80
CA SER A 50 -10.40 11.04 18.23
C SER A 50 -11.36 12.22 18.49
N VAL A 51 -11.22 13.31 17.72
CA VAL A 51 -12.12 14.47 17.77
C VAL A 51 -13.54 14.08 17.34
N LEU A 52 -13.68 13.27 16.28
CA LEU A 52 -14.97 12.75 15.84
C LEU A 52 -15.64 11.92 16.94
N SER A 53 -14.88 11.03 17.58
CA SER A 53 -15.38 10.17 18.65
C SER A 53 -15.82 10.97 19.88
N SER A 54 -15.06 12.01 20.28
CA SER A 54 -15.44 12.86 21.41
C SER A 54 -16.72 13.67 21.12
N THR A 55 -16.80 14.28 19.93
CA THR A 55 -17.98 15.05 19.50
C THR A 55 -19.22 14.17 19.41
N ILE A 56 -19.11 12.97 18.86
CA ILE A 56 -20.24 12.02 18.76
C ILE A 56 -20.69 11.54 20.13
N SER A 57 -19.76 11.33 21.06
CA SER A 57 -20.09 10.90 22.42
C SER A 57 -21.00 11.92 23.11
N GLN A 58 -20.73 13.21 22.90
CA GLN A 58 -21.52 14.34 23.43
C GLN A 58 -22.79 14.65 22.63
N GLY A 59 -22.91 14.17 21.39
CA GLY A 59 -24.01 14.48 20.50
C GLY A 59 -25.33 13.75 20.79
N VAL A 60 -26.40 14.19 20.12
CA VAL A 60 -27.79 13.69 20.23
C VAL A 60 -28.07 12.41 19.43
N LEU A 61 -27.07 11.82 18.77
CA LEU A 61 -27.25 10.59 17.99
C LEU A 61 -27.70 9.42 18.86
N ASN A 62 -28.47 8.48 18.28
CA ASN A 62 -28.85 7.26 18.99
C ASN A 62 -27.64 6.31 19.18
N THR A 63 -27.73 5.42 20.17
CA THR A 63 -26.62 4.52 20.53
C THR A 63 -26.15 3.60 19.40
N PRO A 64 -27.03 2.98 18.60
CA PRO A 64 -26.60 2.18 17.44
C PRO A 64 -25.76 2.97 16.43
N THR A 65 -26.20 4.19 16.08
CA THR A 65 -25.48 5.06 15.14
C THR A 65 -24.13 5.48 15.69
N LYS A 66 -24.04 5.87 16.97
CA LYS A 66 -22.75 6.21 17.61
C LYS A 66 -21.76 5.04 17.51
N ARG A 67 -22.21 3.84 17.89
CA ARG A 67 -21.40 2.61 17.86
C ARG A 67 -20.88 2.30 16.47
N TYR A 68 -21.74 2.45 15.46
CA TYR A 68 -21.34 2.21 14.09
C TYR A 68 -20.25 3.20 13.63
N ILE A 69 -20.39 4.49 13.97
CA ILE A 69 -19.36 5.48 13.61
C ILE A 69 -18.03 5.20 14.30
N HIS A 70 -18.01 4.81 15.57
CA HIS A 70 -16.77 4.39 16.23
C HIS A 70 -16.12 3.19 15.54
N LYS A 71 -16.91 2.17 15.16
CA LYS A 71 -16.40 1.04 14.38
C LYS A 71 -15.79 1.47 13.05
N LEU A 72 -16.41 2.43 12.36
CA LEU A 72 -15.85 2.97 11.12
C LEU A 72 -14.53 3.69 11.38
N ALA A 73 -14.43 4.50 12.44
CA ALA A 73 -13.18 5.16 12.82
C ALA A 73 -12.07 4.13 13.07
N ASP A 74 -12.32 3.11 13.90
CA ASP A 74 -11.36 2.04 14.20
C ASP A 74 -10.92 1.28 12.94
N GLU A 75 -11.88 0.92 12.08
CA GLU A 75 -11.60 0.21 10.83
C GLU A 75 -10.77 1.05 9.86
N THR A 76 -11.02 2.37 9.77
CA THR A 76 -10.22 3.25 8.90
C THR A 76 -8.77 3.35 9.35
N GLU A 77 -8.51 3.42 10.66
CA GLU A 77 -7.14 3.43 11.21
C GLU A 77 -6.43 2.10 10.97
N ARG A 78 -7.15 0.98 11.20
CA ARG A 78 -6.63 -0.36 10.95
C ARG A 78 -6.29 -0.57 9.47
N LEU A 79 -7.17 -0.12 8.58
CA LEU A 79 -6.96 -0.23 7.14
C LEU A 79 -5.79 0.64 6.68
N ASN A 80 -5.67 1.87 7.19
CA ASN A 80 -4.55 2.75 6.87
C ASN A 80 -3.20 2.13 7.31
N THR A 81 -3.16 1.55 8.50
CA THR A 81 -1.97 0.85 9.02
C THR A 81 -1.59 -0.34 8.12
N ARG A 82 -2.56 -1.19 7.78
CA ARG A 82 -2.35 -2.32 6.86
C ARG A 82 -1.85 -1.86 5.49
N ASN A 83 -2.47 -0.81 4.93
CA ASN A 83 -2.07 -0.25 3.64
C ASN A 83 -0.62 0.27 3.65
N THR A 84 -0.24 0.97 4.72
CA THR A 84 1.11 1.50 4.91
C THR A 84 2.14 0.38 5.01
N LEU A 85 1.84 -0.68 5.77
CA LEU A 85 2.72 -1.84 5.89
C LEU A 85 2.90 -2.54 4.54
N GLN A 86 1.79 -2.81 3.83
CA GLN A 86 1.83 -3.45 2.51
C GLN A 86 2.59 -2.61 1.48
N LYS A 87 2.46 -1.28 1.51
CA LYS A 87 3.25 -0.38 0.66
C LYS A 87 4.75 -0.48 0.93
N ARG A 88 5.15 -0.60 2.20
CA ARG A 88 6.55 -0.79 2.58
C ARG A 88 7.09 -2.15 2.13
N GLU A 89 6.32 -3.22 2.33
CA GLU A 89 6.69 -4.57 1.89
C GLU A 89 6.86 -4.62 0.36
N THR A 90 5.89 -4.09 -0.39
CA THR A 90 5.96 -4.05 -1.85
C THR A 90 7.12 -3.20 -2.35
N ALA A 91 7.42 -2.06 -1.70
CA ALA A 91 8.60 -1.25 -2.02
C ALA A 91 9.91 -2.02 -1.75
N ASN A 92 9.98 -2.75 -0.63
CA ASN A 92 11.13 -3.58 -0.30
C ASN A 92 11.33 -4.70 -1.33
N LEU A 93 10.27 -5.47 -1.64
CA LEU A 93 10.31 -6.53 -2.64
C LEU A 93 10.73 -6.00 -4.02
N ARG A 94 10.16 -4.86 -4.45
CA ARG A 94 10.57 -4.20 -5.70
C ARG A 94 12.04 -3.80 -5.68
N SER A 95 12.55 -3.25 -4.57
CA SER A 95 13.97 -2.91 -4.40
C SER A 95 14.87 -4.14 -4.51
N ILE A 96 14.50 -5.26 -3.87
CA ILE A 96 15.23 -6.53 -3.97
C ILE A 96 15.22 -7.05 -5.41
N ILE A 97 14.06 -7.09 -6.05
CA ILE A 97 13.90 -7.57 -7.43
C ILE A 97 14.72 -6.68 -8.38
N GLN A 98 14.67 -5.36 -8.22
CA GLN A 98 15.43 -4.42 -9.03
C GLN A 98 16.93 -4.66 -8.86
N LYS A 99 17.43 -4.79 -7.61
CA LYS A 99 18.84 -5.11 -7.31
C LYS A 99 19.28 -6.45 -7.91
N ARG A 100 18.41 -7.48 -7.90
CA ARG A 100 18.69 -8.78 -8.52
C ARG A 100 18.68 -8.73 -10.04
N ARG A 101 17.75 -7.97 -10.62
CA ARG A 101 17.61 -7.79 -12.09
C ARG A 101 18.78 -6.99 -12.67
N THR A 102 19.27 -5.99 -11.94
CA THR A 102 20.52 -5.30 -12.27
C THR A 102 21.69 -6.21 -11.89
N GLN A 103 22.09 -7.10 -12.80
CA GLN A 103 23.31 -7.89 -12.63
C GLN A 103 24.54 -6.96 -12.72
N ASN A 104 24.85 -6.30 -11.61
CA ASN A 104 25.93 -5.31 -11.48
C ASN A 104 27.29 -5.95 -11.13
N LYS A 105 27.37 -7.29 -11.13
CA LYS A 105 28.60 -8.04 -10.83
C LYS A 105 28.90 -9.05 -11.93
N GLY A 106 30.18 -9.37 -12.09
CA GLY A 106 30.67 -10.39 -13.01
C GLY A 106 30.59 -9.99 -14.49
N LYS A 107 30.71 -10.99 -15.37
CA LYS A 107 30.88 -10.80 -16.82
C LYS A 107 29.79 -9.92 -17.45
N ARG A 108 28.52 -10.08 -17.04
CA ARG A 108 27.40 -9.31 -17.63
C ARG A 108 27.42 -7.83 -17.27
N ALA A 109 28.00 -7.46 -16.12
CA ALA A 109 28.12 -6.05 -15.74
C ALA A 109 29.14 -5.32 -16.62
N VAL A 110 30.25 -5.98 -16.95
CA VAL A 110 31.29 -5.47 -17.85
C VAL A 110 30.77 -5.32 -19.28
N LEU A 111 29.98 -6.29 -19.74
CA LEU A 111 29.53 -6.33 -21.13
C LEU A 111 28.28 -5.50 -21.43
N LYS A 112 27.47 -5.16 -20.42
CA LYS A 112 26.18 -4.50 -20.65
C LYS A 112 26.35 -2.99 -20.80
N GLY A 113 26.03 -2.46 -21.98
CA GLY A 113 25.98 -1.02 -22.25
C GLY A 113 27.34 -0.37 -22.49
N GLN A 114 28.39 -1.19 -22.62
CA GLN A 114 29.76 -0.74 -22.84
C GLN A 114 30.12 -0.94 -24.33
N PHE A 115 30.69 0.10 -24.95
CA PHE A 115 31.23 0.02 -26.30
C PHE A 115 32.74 -0.20 -26.22
N HIS A 116 33.21 -1.30 -26.81
CA HIS A 116 34.63 -1.64 -26.81
C HIS A 116 35.20 -1.54 -28.21
N ILE A 117 36.40 -0.97 -28.29
CA ILE A 117 37.08 -0.70 -29.56
C ILE A 117 37.88 -1.92 -30.01
N SER A 118 38.37 -2.73 -29.06
CA SER A 118 39.17 -3.94 -29.33
C SER A 118 38.63 -5.18 -28.60
N THR A 119 38.80 -6.35 -29.21
CA THR A 119 38.44 -7.65 -28.64
C THR A 119 39.38 -8.09 -27.52
N GLU A 120 40.64 -7.63 -27.51
CA GLU A 120 41.60 -7.93 -26.44
C GLU A 120 41.23 -7.23 -25.14
N GLU A 121 40.81 -5.97 -25.23
CA GLU A 121 40.31 -5.17 -24.11
C GLU A 121 39.11 -5.86 -23.42
N LEU A 122 38.17 -6.34 -24.23
CA LEU A 122 37.02 -7.13 -23.79
C LEU A 122 37.42 -8.39 -23.01
N ARG A 123 38.37 -9.17 -23.56
CA ARG A 123 38.82 -10.42 -22.94
C ARG A 123 39.47 -10.16 -21.59
N SER A 124 40.30 -9.13 -21.48
CA SER A 124 40.96 -8.76 -20.23
C SER A 124 39.94 -8.44 -19.12
N GLN A 125 38.94 -7.61 -19.42
CA GLN A 125 37.93 -7.21 -18.43
C GLN A 125 37.02 -8.37 -18.02
N VAL A 126 36.71 -9.30 -18.94
CA VAL A 126 35.92 -10.49 -18.63
C VAL A 126 36.68 -11.45 -17.70
N VAL A 127 37.98 -11.65 -17.93
CA VAL A 127 38.84 -12.50 -17.07
C VAL A 127 38.95 -11.90 -15.67
N GLU A 128 39.15 -10.60 -15.56
CA GLU A 128 39.21 -9.91 -14.28
C GLU A 128 37.88 -10.03 -13.51
N ALA A 129 36.76 -9.80 -14.18
CA ALA A 129 35.43 -9.93 -13.58
C ALA A 129 35.10 -11.37 -13.15
N GLU A 130 35.62 -12.37 -13.86
CA GLU A 130 35.52 -13.79 -13.50
C GLU A 130 36.33 -14.11 -12.24
N ALA A 131 37.58 -13.67 -12.17
CA ALA A 131 38.43 -13.87 -11.00
C ALA A 131 37.84 -13.18 -9.74
N ALA A 132 37.33 -11.95 -9.90
CA ALA A 132 36.71 -11.19 -8.82
C ALA A 132 35.41 -11.81 -8.30
N THR A 133 34.63 -12.50 -9.16
CA THR A 133 33.40 -13.18 -8.73
C THR A 133 33.66 -14.59 -8.20
N ALA A 134 34.68 -15.28 -8.70
CA ALA A 134 35.11 -16.57 -8.20
C ALA A 134 35.63 -16.49 -6.74
N SER A 135 36.37 -15.43 -6.40
CA SER A 135 36.90 -15.23 -5.04
C SER A 135 35.83 -14.90 -4.00
N GLN A 136 34.72 -14.27 -4.41
CA GLN A 136 33.60 -13.91 -3.51
C GLN A 136 32.54 -15.00 -3.37
N ARG A 137 32.66 -16.14 -4.07
CA ARG A 137 31.66 -17.20 -4.01
C ARG A 137 31.82 -17.95 -2.67
N PRO A 138 30.83 -17.93 -1.75
CA PRO A 138 30.88 -18.78 -0.57
C PRO A 138 30.90 -20.25 -1.05
N ARG A 139 31.85 -21.03 -0.55
CA ARG A 139 31.87 -22.50 -0.73
C ARG A 139 30.68 -23.07 0.04
N ILE A 140 29.53 -23.17 -0.62
CA ILE A 140 28.39 -23.91 -0.09
C ILE A 140 28.80 -25.39 -0.14
N THR A 141 29.09 -25.96 1.04
CA THR A 141 29.17 -27.41 1.17
C THR A 141 27.79 -27.99 0.86
N PRO A 142 27.68 -28.99 -0.03
CA PRO A 142 26.40 -29.64 -0.27
C PRO A 142 25.94 -30.27 1.05
N ARG A 143 24.80 -29.82 1.57
CA ARG A 143 24.13 -30.52 2.67
C ARG A 143 23.58 -31.83 2.10
N PRO A 144 23.80 -32.99 2.74
CA PRO A 144 23.13 -34.22 2.33
C PRO A 144 21.61 -33.99 2.46
N ILE A 145 20.89 -34.28 1.38
CA ILE A 145 19.44 -34.32 1.38
C ILE A 145 19.08 -35.59 2.16
N ASN A 146 18.75 -35.44 3.44
CA ASN A 146 18.05 -36.52 4.14
C ASN A 146 16.62 -36.51 3.59
N GLU A 147 16.23 -37.59 2.94
CA GLU A 147 14.85 -37.87 2.51
C GLU A 147 13.93 -37.72 3.73
N VAL A 148 13.17 -36.62 3.75
CA VAL A 148 11.97 -36.54 4.60
C VAL A 148 10.93 -37.35 3.85
N ILE A 149 10.74 -38.59 4.27
CA ILE A 149 9.56 -39.38 3.94
C ILE A 149 8.37 -38.56 4.44
N ILE A 150 7.56 -38.06 3.50
CA ILE A 150 6.29 -37.41 3.81
C ILE A 150 5.33 -38.56 4.11
N GLU A 151 5.02 -38.78 5.38
CA GLU A 151 3.81 -39.54 5.74
C GLU A 151 2.62 -38.72 5.25
N GLU A 152 1.90 -39.26 4.25
CA GLU A 152 0.55 -38.82 3.91
C GLU A 152 -0.31 -39.04 5.17
N ILE A 153 -0.63 -37.95 5.86
CA ILE A 153 -1.72 -37.93 6.82
C ILE A 153 -3.01 -37.94 5.98
N ASP A 154 -3.63 -39.11 5.92
CA ASP A 154 -5.02 -39.29 5.47
C ASP A 154 -5.92 -38.61 6.50
N GLU A 155 -6.22 -37.32 6.28
CA GLU A 155 -7.27 -36.60 7.02
C GLU A 155 -8.62 -37.11 6.52
N GLU A 156 -9.04 -38.25 7.07
CA GLU A 156 -10.40 -38.76 7.00
C GLU A 156 -11.35 -37.67 7.52
N SER A 157 -12.27 -37.28 6.63
CA SER A 157 -13.32 -36.28 6.82
C SER A 157 -14.31 -36.73 7.90
N GLU A 158 -14.22 -36.15 9.10
CA GLU A 158 -15.33 -36.15 10.05
C GLU A 158 -16.18 -34.89 9.82
N GLU A 159 -17.34 -35.08 9.19
CA GLU A 159 -18.38 -34.06 9.05
C GLU A 159 -18.99 -33.76 10.43
N GLU A 160 -18.79 -32.54 10.94
CA GLU A 160 -19.58 -32.02 12.06
C GLU A 160 -20.96 -31.58 11.55
N PRO A 161 -22.07 -32.06 12.14
CA PRO A 161 -23.42 -31.73 11.71
C PRO A 161 -23.78 -30.28 12.08
N LEU A 162 -24.40 -29.59 11.12
CA LEU A 162 -24.97 -28.26 11.29
C LEU A 162 -26.16 -28.33 12.27
N GLU A 163 -26.04 -27.73 13.46
CA GLU A 163 -27.20 -27.39 14.30
C GLU A 163 -27.88 -26.14 13.70
N ASP A 164 -28.90 -26.40 12.88
CA ASP A 164 -29.91 -25.43 12.45
C ASP A 164 -30.91 -25.19 13.61
N ASP A 165 -30.62 -24.22 14.49
CA ASP A 165 -31.67 -23.64 15.34
C ASP A 165 -32.26 -22.41 14.66
N ILE A 166 -33.14 -22.69 13.70
CA ILE A 166 -34.06 -21.73 13.08
C ILE A 166 -35.37 -21.76 13.88
N ASP A 167 -35.42 -21.04 14.99
CA ASP A 167 -36.70 -20.76 15.66
C ASP A 167 -37.35 -19.54 15.01
N GLU A 168 -38.14 -19.79 13.96
CA GLU A 168 -39.15 -18.87 13.46
C GLU A 168 -40.54 -19.52 13.63
N LEU A 169 -41.32 -19.04 14.61
CA LEU A 169 -42.58 -18.32 14.38
C LEU A 169 -43.45 -18.30 15.64
N GLY A 170 -43.94 -17.10 15.96
CA GLY A 170 -44.88 -16.88 17.06
C GLY A 170 -46.31 -17.35 16.77
N LEU A 171 -47.01 -17.64 17.86
CA LEU A 171 -48.44 -17.42 18.11
C LEU A 171 -48.68 -17.42 19.62
#